data_AF-Q3BY86-F1
#
_entry.id   AF-Q3BY86-F1
#
_cell.length_a   1.000
_cell.length_b   1.000
_cell.length_c   1.000
_cell.angle_alpha   90.00
_cell.angle_beta   90.00
_cell.angle_gamma   90.00
#
_symmetry.space_group_name_H-M   'P 1'
#
loop_
_entity.id
_entity.type
_entity.pdbx_description
1 polymer ?
#
loop_
_entity_poly.entity_id
_entity_poly.type
_entity_poly.pdbx_seq_one_letter_code
_entity_poly.pdbx_strand_id
1 'polypeptide(L)'
;MQRLRCFAAFLATAALLSACKQAPAPAAAPGAAAPAASSDGPRLSRTERLDGFLRTRYGAKAGLAEQWSGEADGFEADSAVCAEQPVVVGDQVQQLLAVCHSLSDAGHGNPGLIDFFVLRGDGDGFKVVAERLADGYGSAGQPGSVDVLRLGNDFYGFAVHSFWMGQGLILESQDLVVPGPKGLVNAGSLRAHIDNSGALACDDDAREPDQTQAQCLAEAFDVDFALEVDNSAPQARTWPLRIREHGSDCGVALDKTHVFALDTKTWTYPFPNALQREGCR
;
A
#
# COMPACT_ATOMS: atom_id res chain seq x y z
N MET A 1 60.81 -40.69 -11.05
CA MET A 1 62.24 -40.37 -11.26
C MET A 1 62.73 -39.58 -10.05
N GLN A 2 63.78 -40.07 -9.41
CA GLN A 2 64.22 -39.74 -8.05
C GLN A 2 65.70 -39.34 -8.11
N ARG A 3 66.06 -38.14 -7.61
CA ARG A 3 67.43 -37.69 -7.24
C ARG A 3 67.23 -36.51 -6.27
N LEU A 4 67.52 -36.51 -4.96
CA LEU A 4 68.59 -37.04 -4.10
C LEU A 4 69.92 -36.29 -4.23
N ARG A 5 70.38 -35.69 -3.10
CA ARG A 5 71.74 -35.23 -2.66
C ARG A 5 71.68 -33.82 -2.02
N CYS A 6 72.36 -33.43 -0.94
CA CYS A 6 73.52 -33.90 -0.14
C CYS A 6 73.41 -33.27 1.30
N PHE A 7 73.78 -33.95 2.41
CA PHE A 7 75.06 -33.84 3.18
C PHE A 7 75.55 -32.38 3.41
N ALA A 8 75.98 -31.88 4.58
CA ALA A 8 76.54 -32.48 5.81
C ALA A 8 76.50 -31.49 7.01
N ALA A 9 76.93 -31.99 8.17
CA ALA A 9 76.83 -31.46 9.53
C ALA A 9 77.81 -30.34 9.93
N PHE A 10 77.54 -29.65 11.06
CA PHE A 10 78.56 -29.29 12.06
C PHE A 10 77.97 -29.07 13.47
N LEU A 11 78.69 -29.56 14.47
CA LEU A 11 78.42 -29.55 15.92
C LEU A 11 78.72 -28.20 16.58
N ALA A 12 77.93 -27.81 17.59
CA ALA A 12 78.43 -27.10 18.78
C ALA A 12 77.42 -27.20 19.94
N THR A 13 77.78 -27.97 20.95
CA THR A 13 77.14 -28.05 22.26
C THR A 13 77.51 -26.85 23.13
N ALA A 14 76.51 -26.18 23.71
CA ALA A 14 76.66 -25.36 24.90
C ALA A 14 75.49 -25.65 25.84
N ALA A 15 75.79 -26.29 26.97
CA ALA A 15 74.86 -26.51 28.06
C ALA A 15 74.76 -25.23 28.91
N LEU A 16 73.54 -24.70 29.04
CA LEU A 16 73.20 -23.72 30.06
C LEU A 16 72.00 -24.24 30.85
N LEU A 17 72.24 -24.50 32.13
CA LEU A 17 71.25 -24.79 33.16
C LEU A 17 70.31 -23.57 33.30
N SER A 18 69.01 -23.79 33.11
CA SER A 18 67.98 -22.81 33.41
C SER A 18 66.77 -23.56 33.99
N ALA A 19 66.43 -23.20 35.21
CA ALA A 19 65.38 -23.76 36.04
C ALA A 19 64.02 -23.87 35.34
N CYS A 20 63.25 -24.93 35.68
CA CYS A 20 61.83 -25.05 35.39
C CYS A 20 61.08 -23.84 35.95
N LYS A 21 60.74 -22.87 35.09
CA LYS A 21 59.60 -21.99 35.32
C LYS A 21 58.39 -22.66 34.70
N GLN A 22 57.53 -23.20 35.56
CA GLN A 22 56.17 -23.58 35.18
C GLN A 22 55.50 -22.35 34.57
N ALA A 23 54.97 -22.51 33.36
CA ALA A 23 54.13 -21.51 32.72
C ALA A 23 52.95 -21.19 33.65
N PRO A 24 52.59 -19.91 33.84
CA PRO A 24 51.42 -19.56 34.62
C PRO A 24 50.16 -20.15 33.95
N ALA A 25 49.26 -20.67 34.77
CA ALA A 25 47.97 -21.19 34.33
C ALA A 25 47.22 -20.12 33.51
N PRO A 26 46.46 -20.51 32.46
CA PRO A 26 45.64 -19.58 31.71
C PRO A 26 44.69 -18.85 32.67
N ALA A 27 44.67 -17.52 32.60
CA ALA A 27 43.66 -16.72 33.28
C ALA A 27 42.27 -17.18 32.82
N ALA A 28 41.38 -17.43 33.79
CA ALA A 28 39.99 -17.78 33.52
C ALA A 28 39.37 -16.72 32.59
N ALA A 29 38.77 -17.19 31.50
CA ALA A 29 38.03 -16.34 30.59
C ALA A 29 36.96 -15.55 31.37
N PRO A 30 36.75 -14.26 31.09
CA PRO A 30 35.63 -13.52 31.66
C PRO A 30 34.35 -14.30 31.39
N GLY A 31 33.63 -14.65 32.45
CA GLY A 31 32.34 -15.32 32.35
C GLY A 31 31.43 -14.53 31.42
N ALA A 32 30.76 -15.21 30.50
CA ALA A 32 29.77 -14.61 29.62
C ALA A 32 28.80 -13.79 30.47
N ALA A 33 28.69 -12.50 30.18
CA ALA A 33 27.66 -11.65 30.77
C ALA A 33 26.32 -12.33 30.49
N ALA A 34 25.58 -12.63 31.56
CA ALA A 34 24.22 -13.13 31.44
C ALA A 34 23.44 -12.17 30.53
N PRO A 35 22.63 -12.67 29.58
CA PRO A 35 21.77 -11.81 28.79
C PRO A 35 20.95 -10.97 29.76
N ALA A 36 20.95 -9.64 29.53
CA ALA A 36 20.08 -8.74 30.27
C ALA A 36 18.67 -9.32 30.22
N ALA A 37 18.06 -9.54 31.38
CA ALA A 37 16.68 -9.98 31.46
C ALA A 37 15.84 -9.01 30.63
N SER A 38 15.17 -9.52 29.60
CA SER A 38 14.09 -8.82 28.93
C SER A 38 13.12 -8.36 30.01
N SER A 39 12.78 -7.07 30.01
CA SER A 39 11.70 -6.53 30.82
C SER A 39 10.38 -7.11 30.29
N ASP A 40 10.09 -8.37 30.62
CA ASP A 40 8.89 -9.09 30.22
C ASP A 40 7.72 -8.71 31.15
N GLY A 41 7.37 -7.42 31.11
CA GLY A 41 5.99 -7.03 31.39
C GLY A 41 5.08 -7.58 30.28
N PRO A 42 3.77 -7.78 30.55
CA PRO A 42 2.83 -8.16 29.50
C PRO A 42 2.83 -7.09 28.42
N ARG A 43 3.33 -7.41 27.21
CA ARG A 43 3.22 -6.50 26.07
C ARG A 43 1.77 -6.40 25.64
N LEU A 44 1.32 -5.19 25.35
CA LEU A 44 -0.02 -4.98 24.81
C LEU A 44 -0.19 -5.73 23.47
N SER A 45 -1.38 -6.31 23.28
CA SER A 45 -1.75 -6.93 22.01
C SER A 45 -1.72 -5.89 20.87
N ARG A 46 -1.62 -6.37 19.62
CA ARG A 46 -1.66 -5.50 18.43
C ARG A 46 -2.88 -4.57 18.43
N THR A 47 -4.04 -5.14 18.77
CA THR A 47 -5.32 -4.42 18.83
C THR A 47 -5.30 -3.34 19.90
N GLU A 48 -4.86 -3.64 21.12
CA GLU A 48 -4.75 -2.64 22.20
C GLU A 48 -3.80 -1.50 21.82
N ARG A 49 -2.68 -1.83 21.15
CA ARG A 49 -1.73 -0.83 20.66
C ARG A 49 -2.33 0.05 19.55
N LEU A 50 -3.13 -0.53 18.65
CA LEU A 50 -3.84 0.21 17.60
C LEU A 50 -4.91 1.14 18.17
N ASP A 51 -5.73 0.64 19.10
CA ASP A 51 -6.71 1.46 19.82
C ASP A 51 -6.03 2.62 20.57
N GLY A 52 -4.91 2.34 21.24
CA GLY A 52 -4.11 3.36 21.91
C GLY A 52 -3.56 4.43 20.96
N PHE A 53 -3.09 4.00 19.77
CA PHE A 53 -2.67 4.91 18.70
C PHE A 53 -3.84 5.79 18.22
N LEU A 54 -4.98 5.20 17.89
CA LEU A 54 -6.17 5.93 17.43
C LEU A 54 -6.65 6.95 18.46
N ARG A 55 -6.74 6.57 19.74
CA ARG A 55 -7.15 7.47 20.82
C ARG A 55 -6.19 8.63 21.04
N THR A 56 -4.90 8.38 20.88
CA THR A 56 -3.88 9.41 20.97
C THR A 56 -3.95 10.36 19.78
N ARG A 57 -4.24 9.83 18.58
CA ARG A 57 -4.26 10.58 17.33
C ARG A 57 -5.53 11.40 17.13
N TYR A 58 -6.70 10.85 17.47
CA TYR A 58 -8.03 11.39 17.17
C TYR A 58 -8.88 11.67 18.41
N GLY A 59 -8.35 11.40 19.61
CA GLY A 59 -9.04 11.64 20.88
C GLY A 59 -9.74 10.41 21.46
N ALA A 60 -10.20 10.53 22.71
CA ALA A 60 -10.61 9.39 23.54
C ALA A 60 -11.79 8.56 23.00
N LYS A 61 -12.59 9.12 22.07
CA LYS A 61 -13.71 8.43 21.43
C LYS A 61 -13.29 7.55 20.25
N ALA A 62 -12.10 7.76 19.70
CA ALA A 62 -11.62 6.97 18.57
C ALA A 62 -11.30 5.54 19.00
N GLY A 63 -11.51 4.59 18.09
CA GLY A 63 -11.28 3.18 18.34
C GLY A 63 -11.38 2.35 17.07
N LEU A 64 -10.88 1.13 17.14
CA LEU A 64 -10.80 0.22 16.00
C LEU A 64 -12.17 -0.36 15.59
N ALA A 65 -13.08 -0.53 16.56
CA ALA A 65 -14.33 -1.25 16.36
C ALA A 65 -15.56 -0.36 16.12
N GLU A 66 -15.44 0.95 16.34
CA GLU A 66 -16.58 1.86 16.33
C GLU A 66 -16.26 3.11 15.51
N GLN A 67 -17.29 3.67 14.87
CA GLN A 67 -17.23 5.01 14.29
C GLN A 67 -17.19 6.05 15.40
N TRP A 68 -16.49 7.16 15.19
CA TRP A 68 -16.47 8.30 16.10
C TRP A 68 -16.68 9.63 15.36
N SER A 69 -17.47 10.52 15.94
CA SER A 69 -17.62 11.89 15.44
C SER A 69 -16.51 12.80 15.98
N GLY A 70 -16.04 13.72 15.15
CA GLY A 70 -15.00 14.67 15.48
C GLY A 70 -14.77 15.67 14.34
N GLU A 71 -13.52 16.07 14.16
CA GLU A 71 -13.09 16.97 13.10
C GLU A 71 -11.98 16.31 12.28
N ALA A 72 -12.03 16.49 10.96
CA ALA A 72 -10.96 16.13 10.02
C ALA A 72 -10.68 17.33 9.12
N ASP A 73 -9.44 17.82 9.13
CA ASP A 73 -9.00 19.00 8.35
C ASP A 73 -9.90 20.25 8.49
N GLY A 74 -10.41 20.52 9.69
CA GLY A 74 -11.31 21.66 9.93
C GLY A 74 -12.79 21.40 9.62
N PHE A 75 -13.16 20.20 9.17
CA PHE A 75 -14.54 19.82 8.85
C PHE A 75 -15.11 18.87 9.90
N GLU A 76 -16.39 19.05 10.24
CA GLU A 76 -17.12 18.04 11.01
C GLU A 76 -17.14 16.72 10.24
N ALA A 77 -16.73 15.65 10.92
CA ALA A 77 -16.55 14.36 10.29
C ALA A 77 -16.96 13.21 11.20
N ASP A 78 -17.62 12.23 10.59
CA ASP A 78 -17.79 10.90 11.14
C ASP A 78 -16.65 10.02 10.62
N SER A 79 -15.85 9.49 11.55
CA SER A 79 -14.59 8.84 11.24
C SER A 79 -14.62 7.37 11.65
N ALA A 80 -13.99 6.51 10.87
CA ALA A 80 -13.83 5.09 11.19
C ALA A 80 -12.54 4.54 10.59
N VAL A 81 -12.01 3.46 11.18
CA VAL A 81 -10.98 2.66 10.51
C VAL A 81 -11.62 1.90 9.35
N CYS A 82 -11.22 2.22 8.12
CA CYS A 82 -11.77 1.60 6.92
C CYS A 82 -10.87 0.51 6.32
N ALA A 83 -9.58 0.52 6.65
CA ALA A 83 -8.68 -0.60 6.33
C ALA A 83 -7.58 -0.72 7.38
N GLU A 84 -7.26 -1.95 7.76
CA GLU A 84 -6.11 -2.24 8.61
C GLU A 84 -5.53 -3.61 8.23
N GLN A 85 -4.21 -3.70 8.09
CA GLN A 85 -3.57 -4.99 7.88
C GLN A 85 -2.12 -4.98 8.39
N PRO A 86 -1.70 -6.01 9.17
CA PRO A 86 -0.30 -6.24 9.44
C PRO A 86 0.36 -6.86 8.20
N VAL A 87 1.49 -6.29 7.78
CA VAL A 87 2.25 -6.73 6.60
C VAL A 87 3.71 -6.97 6.95
N VAL A 88 4.37 -7.83 6.19
CA VAL A 88 5.81 -8.11 6.35
C VAL A 88 6.58 -7.36 5.27
N VAL A 89 7.46 -6.46 5.68
CA VAL A 89 8.34 -5.67 4.80
C VAL A 89 9.79 -5.97 5.19
N GLY A 90 10.51 -6.71 4.35
CA GLY A 90 11.80 -7.30 4.71
C GLY A 90 11.65 -8.25 5.90
N ASP A 91 12.35 -7.96 6.99
CA ASP A 91 12.30 -8.71 8.26
C ASP A 91 11.40 -8.04 9.32
N GLN A 92 10.73 -6.93 8.98
CA GLN A 92 9.92 -6.14 9.91
C GLN A 92 8.42 -6.35 9.65
N VAL A 93 7.65 -6.47 10.73
CA VAL A 93 6.19 -6.33 10.66
C VAL A 93 5.85 -4.85 10.73
N GLN A 94 5.11 -4.39 9.73
CA GLN A 94 4.49 -3.07 9.68
C GLN A 94 2.98 -3.22 9.75
N GLN A 95 2.31 -2.15 10.13
CA GLN A 95 0.86 -2.09 10.19
C GLN A 95 0.38 -0.98 9.25
N LEU A 96 -0.31 -1.38 8.19
CA LEU A 96 -1.02 -0.43 7.33
C LEU A 96 -2.36 -0.11 7.98
N LEU A 97 -2.72 1.16 7.97
CA LEU A 97 -3.96 1.67 8.56
C LEU A 97 -4.48 2.80 7.69
N ALA A 98 -5.77 2.75 7.36
CA ALA A 98 -6.51 3.85 6.76
C ALA A 98 -7.67 4.23 7.67
N VAL A 99 -7.81 5.54 7.93
CA VAL A 99 -8.94 6.13 8.64
C VAL A 99 -9.72 6.97 7.65
N CYS A 100 -10.98 6.64 7.48
CA CYS A 100 -11.88 7.29 6.57
C CYS A 100 -12.75 8.29 7.34
N HIS A 101 -12.93 9.47 6.76
CA HIS A 101 -13.69 10.58 7.32
C HIS A 101 -14.82 10.96 6.37
N SER A 102 -16.05 10.69 6.77
CA SER A 102 -17.27 11.10 6.08
C SER A 102 -17.67 12.50 6.53
N LEU A 103 -17.78 13.45 5.60
CA LEU A 103 -18.10 14.85 5.86
C LEU A 103 -19.61 15.09 5.70
N SER A 104 -20.26 15.63 6.73
CA SER A 104 -21.73 15.77 6.80
C SER A 104 -22.31 16.78 5.80
N ASP A 105 -21.61 17.88 5.54
CA ASP A 105 -22.11 19.03 4.76
C ASP A 105 -21.39 19.22 3.41
N ALA A 106 -20.82 18.15 2.87
CA ALA A 106 -20.11 18.19 1.60
C ALA A 106 -21.09 18.24 0.40
N GLY A 107 -20.80 19.10 -0.58
CA GLY A 107 -21.53 19.10 -1.86
C GLY A 107 -21.33 17.80 -2.63
N HIS A 108 -22.21 17.50 -3.59
CA HIS A 108 -22.17 16.23 -4.35
C HIS A 108 -20.81 15.92 -5.01
N GLY A 109 -20.11 16.94 -5.51
CA GLY A 109 -18.79 16.78 -6.12
C GLY A 109 -17.61 16.78 -5.13
N ASN A 110 -17.87 17.01 -3.84
CA ASN A 110 -16.81 17.10 -2.84
C ASN A 110 -16.52 15.70 -2.27
N PRO A 111 -15.23 15.32 -2.16
CA PRO A 111 -14.84 14.04 -1.61
C PRO A 111 -15.00 13.98 -0.08
N GLY A 112 -14.97 12.77 0.48
CA GLY A 112 -14.58 12.57 1.88
C GLY A 112 -13.06 12.59 2.04
N LEU A 113 -12.56 12.43 3.26
CA LEU A 113 -11.12 12.45 3.53
C LEU A 113 -10.61 11.09 3.98
N ILE A 114 -9.36 10.75 3.65
CA ILE A 114 -8.68 9.56 4.14
C ILE A 114 -7.31 9.92 4.69
N ASP A 115 -7.04 9.47 5.91
CA ASP A 115 -5.72 9.42 6.50
C ASP A 115 -5.12 8.02 6.31
N PHE A 116 -3.92 7.93 5.75
CA PHE A 116 -3.16 6.69 5.60
C PHE A 116 -1.93 6.70 6.50
N PHE A 117 -1.65 5.55 7.10
CA PHE A 117 -0.49 5.35 7.95
C PHE A 117 0.22 4.05 7.61
N VAL A 118 1.54 4.12 7.68
CA VAL A 118 2.42 2.96 7.84
C VAL A 118 3.02 3.05 9.23
N LEU A 119 2.68 2.09 10.08
CA LEU A 119 3.08 2.06 11.48
C LEU A 119 4.09 0.94 11.74
N ARG A 120 4.99 1.17 12.70
CA ARG A 120 5.91 0.16 13.22
C ARG A 120 5.72 0.04 14.72
N GLY A 121 5.74 -1.18 15.24
CA GLY A 121 5.68 -1.41 16.69
C GLY A 121 6.82 -0.69 17.40
N ASP A 122 6.50 -0.03 18.51
CA ASP A 122 7.45 0.68 19.38
C ASP A 122 7.03 0.49 20.83
N GLY A 123 7.64 -0.50 21.51
CA GLY A 123 7.21 -0.95 22.83
C GLY A 123 5.72 -1.33 22.87
N ASP A 124 4.99 -0.72 23.79
CA ASP A 124 3.52 -0.88 23.95
C ASP A 124 2.72 0.07 23.04
N GLY A 125 3.31 0.58 21.96
CA GLY A 125 2.64 1.45 21.01
C GLY A 125 3.06 1.24 19.56
N PHE A 126 2.72 2.23 18.74
CA PHE A 126 3.12 2.34 17.36
C PHE A 126 3.80 3.68 17.10
N LYS A 127 4.87 3.64 16.31
CA LYS A 127 5.51 4.80 15.71
C LYS A 127 5.09 4.92 14.25
N VAL A 128 4.75 6.14 13.82
CA VAL A 128 4.50 6.46 12.41
C VAL A 128 5.80 6.40 11.61
N VAL A 129 5.82 5.57 10.58
CA VAL A 129 6.93 5.44 9.62
C VAL A 129 6.68 6.34 8.40
N ALA A 130 5.44 6.37 7.93
CA ALA A 130 4.97 7.25 6.87
C ALA A 130 3.49 7.53 7.10
N GLU A 131 3.06 8.71 6.71
CA GLU A 131 1.66 9.09 6.71
C GLU A 131 1.33 9.98 5.53
N ARG A 132 0.04 10.05 5.21
CA ARG A 132 -0.57 10.97 4.26
C ARG A 132 -1.96 11.26 4.76
N LEU A 133 -2.24 12.53 5.03
CA LEU A 133 -3.40 12.94 5.83
C LEU A 133 -4.33 13.80 5.00
N ALA A 134 -5.63 13.73 5.31
CA ALA A 134 -6.68 14.54 4.72
C ALA A 134 -6.71 14.52 3.19
N ASP A 135 -6.39 13.38 2.58
CA ASP A 135 -6.49 13.24 1.14
C ASP A 135 -7.95 13.01 0.71
N GLY A 136 -8.39 13.71 -0.34
CA GLY A 136 -9.76 13.60 -0.84
C GLY A 136 -9.99 12.39 -1.75
N TYR A 137 -10.98 11.55 -1.42
CA TYR A 137 -11.48 10.45 -2.26
C TYR A 137 -13.01 10.34 -2.20
N GLY A 138 -13.59 9.57 -3.11
CA GLY A 138 -15.03 9.38 -3.19
C GLY A 138 -15.80 10.64 -3.60
N SER A 139 -17.04 10.77 -3.14
CA SER A 139 -17.94 11.86 -3.51
C SER A 139 -19.03 12.07 -2.45
N ALA A 140 -19.73 13.21 -2.53
CA ALA A 140 -20.76 13.62 -1.57
C ALA A 140 -20.31 13.50 -0.09
N GLY A 141 -19.07 13.89 0.19
CA GLY A 141 -18.45 13.80 1.51
C GLY A 141 -18.09 12.39 1.96
N GLN A 142 -18.34 11.37 1.15
CA GLN A 142 -17.99 9.98 1.47
C GLN A 142 -16.63 9.64 0.86
N PRO A 143 -15.68 9.09 1.64
CA PRO A 143 -14.32 8.78 1.18
C PRO A 143 -14.21 7.56 0.26
N GLY A 144 -15.29 6.78 0.08
CA GLY A 144 -15.25 5.50 -0.63
C GLY A 144 -14.78 4.35 0.28
N SER A 145 -14.27 3.27 -0.31
CA SER A 145 -13.71 2.12 0.42
C SER A 145 -12.20 1.97 0.19
N VAL A 146 -11.52 1.31 1.11
CA VAL A 146 -10.06 1.13 1.05
C VAL A 146 -9.72 -0.34 1.24
N ASP A 147 -8.86 -0.87 0.38
CA ASP A 147 -8.25 -2.19 0.51
C ASP A 147 -6.73 -2.08 0.69
N VAL A 148 -6.14 -3.02 1.42
CA VAL A 148 -4.68 -3.18 1.45
C VAL A 148 -4.26 -4.14 0.35
N LEU A 149 -3.44 -3.65 -0.57
CA LEU A 149 -3.00 -4.39 -1.74
C LEU A 149 -1.52 -4.79 -1.63
N ARG A 150 -1.23 -6.08 -1.82
CA ARG A 150 0.15 -6.56 -1.97
C ARG A 150 0.60 -6.36 -3.41
N LEU A 151 1.52 -5.41 -3.60
CA LEU A 151 2.02 -4.94 -4.89
C LEU A 151 3.42 -5.48 -5.22
N GLY A 152 3.91 -6.46 -4.45
CA GLY A 152 5.25 -7.02 -4.57
C GLY A 152 5.53 -8.03 -3.47
N ASN A 153 6.73 -8.61 -3.46
CA ASN A 153 7.11 -9.57 -2.43
C ASN A 153 6.97 -8.99 -1.00
N ASP A 154 7.49 -7.78 -0.80
CA ASP A 154 7.50 -7.05 0.47
C ASP A 154 7.02 -5.61 0.30
N PHE A 155 6.24 -5.36 -0.75
CA PHE A 155 5.72 -4.05 -1.12
C PHE A 155 4.19 -4.07 -1.08
N TYR A 156 3.61 -3.22 -0.24
CA TYR A 156 2.18 -3.12 0.00
C TYR A 156 1.75 -1.66 -0.12
N GLY A 157 0.50 -1.43 -0.49
CA GLY A 157 -0.11 -0.11 -0.54
C GLY A 157 -1.60 -0.19 -0.25
N PHE A 158 -2.29 0.91 -0.50
CA PHE A 158 -3.74 1.02 -0.42
C PHE A 158 -4.32 1.15 -1.83
N ALA A 159 -5.45 0.49 -2.07
CA ALA A 159 -6.33 0.75 -3.20
C ALA A 159 -7.57 1.44 -2.65
N VAL A 160 -7.90 2.63 -3.16
CA VAL A 160 -9.07 3.39 -2.75
C VAL A 160 -10.10 3.33 -3.87
N HIS A 161 -11.30 2.86 -3.55
CA HIS A 161 -12.40 2.76 -4.49
C HIS A 161 -13.37 3.91 -4.27
N SER A 162 -13.53 4.73 -5.30
CA SER A 162 -14.41 5.90 -5.30
C SER A 162 -15.56 5.68 -6.26
N PHE A 163 -16.74 6.17 -5.89
CA PHE A 163 -17.94 6.15 -6.72
C PHE A 163 -18.49 7.56 -6.86
N TRP A 164 -18.91 7.92 -8.07
CA TRP A 164 -19.68 9.12 -8.36
C TRP A 164 -20.77 8.80 -9.37
N MET A 165 -21.93 9.42 -9.18
CA MET A 165 -23.02 9.36 -10.13
C MET A 165 -23.69 10.73 -10.25
N GLY A 166 -23.97 11.14 -11.49
CA GLY A 166 -24.65 12.40 -11.74
C GLY A 166 -24.95 12.58 -13.23
N GLN A 167 -26.08 13.23 -13.54
CA GLN A 167 -26.50 13.50 -14.93
C GLN A 167 -26.58 12.22 -15.79
N GLY A 168 -26.91 11.09 -15.19
CA GLY A 168 -27.01 9.80 -15.90
C GLY A 168 -25.67 9.11 -16.19
N LEU A 169 -24.56 9.67 -15.70
CA LEU A 169 -23.22 9.09 -15.77
C LEU A 169 -22.86 8.43 -14.43
N ILE A 170 -22.31 7.22 -14.49
CA ILE A 170 -21.68 6.49 -13.39
C ILE A 170 -20.18 6.48 -13.63
N LEU A 171 -19.42 6.84 -12.60
CA LEU A 171 -17.96 6.81 -12.60
C LEU A 171 -17.48 6.11 -11.34
N GLU A 172 -16.83 4.97 -11.52
CA GLU A 172 -16.06 4.33 -10.47
C GLU A 172 -14.57 4.50 -10.74
N SER A 173 -13.82 4.84 -9.71
CA SER A 173 -12.38 5.03 -9.78
C SER A 173 -11.69 4.16 -8.74
N GLN A 174 -10.44 3.82 -9.05
CA GLN A 174 -9.54 3.08 -8.18
C GLN A 174 -8.20 3.81 -8.16
N ASP A 175 -7.85 4.35 -7.00
CA ASP A 175 -6.62 5.11 -6.75
C ASP A 175 -5.64 4.27 -5.94
N LEU A 176 -4.36 4.33 -6.29
CA LEU A 176 -3.31 3.60 -5.58
C LEU A 176 -2.51 4.56 -4.71
N VAL A 177 -2.35 4.25 -3.43
CA VAL A 177 -1.48 4.98 -2.50
C VAL A 177 -0.40 4.04 -1.99
N VAL A 178 0.88 4.34 -2.24
CA VAL A 178 1.98 3.42 -1.95
C VAL A 178 3.12 4.09 -1.15
N PRO A 179 3.93 3.34 -0.40
CA PRO A 179 5.13 3.84 0.25
C PRO A 179 6.18 4.30 -0.78
N GLY A 180 6.44 5.60 -0.79
CA GLY A 180 7.47 6.26 -1.58
C GLY A 180 8.71 6.70 -0.80
N PRO A 181 9.71 7.27 -1.51
CA PRO A 181 10.99 7.64 -0.90
C PRO A 181 10.86 8.74 0.17
N LYS A 182 9.77 9.50 0.16
CA LYS A 182 9.52 10.62 1.10
C LYS A 182 8.27 10.43 1.96
N GLY A 183 7.67 9.23 1.97
CA GLY A 183 6.38 8.98 2.60
C GLY A 183 5.39 8.35 1.63
N LEU A 184 4.10 8.33 1.98
CA LEU A 184 3.06 7.77 1.11
C LEU A 184 2.78 8.70 -0.07
N VAL A 185 2.61 8.14 -1.25
CA VAL A 185 2.36 8.87 -2.51
C VAL A 185 1.17 8.27 -3.25
N ASN A 186 0.38 9.11 -3.94
CA ASN A 186 -0.55 8.63 -4.95
C ASN A 186 0.27 8.09 -6.13
N ALA A 187 0.19 6.78 -6.36
CA ALA A 187 0.92 6.06 -7.37
C ALA A 187 0.17 6.01 -8.71
N GLY A 188 -1.05 6.54 -8.79
CA GLY A 188 -1.85 6.54 -10.01
C GLY A 188 -3.32 6.32 -9.74
N SER A 189 -4.13 6.78 -10.68
CA SER A 189 -5.58 6.63 -10.70
C SER A 189 -6.02 6.03 -12.02
N LEU A 190 -7.05 5.21 -11.99
CA LEU A 190 -7.76 4.74 -13.17
C LEU A 190 -9.24 4.54 -12.83
N ARG A 191 -10.08 4.42 -13.84
CA ARG A 191 -11.46 3.95 -13.67
C ARG A 191 -11.46 2.50 -13.23
N ALA A 192 -12.50 2.15 -12.50
CA ALA A 192 -12.95 0.79 -12.29
C ALA A 192 -14.15 0.49 -13.20
N HIS A 193 -15.04 1.47 -13.41
CA HIS A 193 -16.21 1.37 -14.26
C HIS A 193 -16.64 2.75 -14.78
N ILE A 194 -17.15 2.80 -16.01
CA ILE A 194 -17.83 3.99 -16.57
C ILE A 194 -19.09 3.56 -17.32
N ASP A 195 -20.20 4.28 -17.11
CA ASP A 195 -21.48 4.03 -17.79
C ASP A 195 -22.23 5.35 -18.01
N ASN A 196 -22.75 5.57 -19.22
CA ASN A 196 -23.63 6.72 -19.53
C ASN A 196 -25.04 6.32 -19.98
N SER A 197 -25.46 5.07 -19.74
CA SER A 197 -26.78 4.57 -20.11
C SER A 197 -27.91 5.42 -19.53
N GLY A 198 -27.73 5.97 -18.32
CA GLY A 198 -28.68 6.85 -17.68
C GLY A 198 -28.76 8.26 -18.30
N ALA A 199 -27.78 8.65 -19.10
CA ALA A 199 -27.74 9.95 -19.79
C ALA A 199 -28.36 9.87 -21.20
N LEU A 200 -28.55 8.67 -21.72
CA LEU A 200 -29.02 8.44 -23.09
C LEU A 200 -30.50 8.04 -23.11
N ALA A 201 -31.29 8.76 -23.90
CA ALA A 201 -32.69 8.47 -24.15
C ALA A 201 -32.86 7.76 -25.50
N CYS A 202 -32.41 6.50 -25.59
CA CYS A 202 -32.38 5.77 -26.87
C CYS A 202 -33.70 5.04 -27.22
N ASP A 203 -34.74 5.15 -26.40
CA ASP A 203 -36.08 4.66 -26.73
C ASP A 203 -36.76 5.57 -27.77
N ASP A 204 -37.82 5.08 -28.43
CA ASP A 204 -38.40 5.80 -29.58
C ASP A 204 -39.12 7.10 -29.18
N ASP A 205 -39.62 7.20 -27.94
CA ASP A 205 -40.43 8.33 -27.48
C ASP A 205 -39.59 9.48 -26.90
N ALA A 206 -38.34 9.24 -26.49
CA ALA A 206 -37.46 10.28 -25.92
C ALA A 206 -36.17 10.55 -26.71
N ARG A 207 -35.97 9.89 -27.86
CA ARG A 207 -34.88 10.20 -28.79
C ARG A 207 -35.08 11.52 -29.52
N GLU A 208 -33.98 12.14 -29.96
CA GLU A 208 -34.05 13.27 -30.88
C GLU A 208 -34.78 12.86 -32.19
N PRO A 209 -35.67 13.70 -32.75
CA PRO A 209 -36.57 13.30 -33.85
C PRO A 209 -35.90 12.76 -35.12
N ASP A 210 -34.63 13.10 -35.35
CA ASP A 210 -33.84 12.68 -36.50
C ASP A 210 -32.78 11.61 -36.18
N GLN A 211 -32.64 11.22 -34.92
CA GLN A 211 -31.70 10.19 -34.48
C GLN A 211 -32.35 8.81 -34.59
N THR A 212 -31.62 7.85 -35.17
CA THR A 212 -32.00 6.43 -35.12
C THR A 212 -31.53 5.79 -33.82
N GLN A 213 -32.13 4.67 -33.42
CA GLN A 213 -31.67 3.91 -32.25
C GLN A 213 -30.19 3.56 -32.31
N ALA A 214 -29.72 3.14 -33.49
CA ALA A 214 -28.32 2.77 -33.69
C ALA A 214 -27.38 3.96 -33.54
N GLN A 215 -27.80 5.17 -33.95
CA GLN A 215 -27.03 6.39 -33.75
C GLN A 215 -26.96 6.78 -32.27
N CYS A 216 -28.06 6.64 -31.52
CA CYS A 216 -28.05 6.89 -30.08
C CYS A 216 -27.14 5.89 -29.33
N LEU A 217 -27.26 4.60 -29.63
CA LEU A 217 -26.43 3.56 -29.00
C LEU A 217 -24.95 3.63 -29.40
N ALA A 218 -24.62 4.33 -30.49
CA ALA A 218 -23.23 4.60 -30.85
C ALA A 218 -22.56 5.62 -29.92
N GLU A 219 -23.31 6.32 -29.08
CA GLU A 219 -22.80 7.22 -28.04
C GLU A 219 -22.73 6.54 -26.65
N ALA A 220 -23.23 5.31 -26.54
CA ALA A 220 -23.28 4.57 -25.29
C ALA A 220 -21.94 3.92 -24.96
N PHE A 221 -21.52 4.06 -23.71
CA PHE A 221 -20.41 3.31 -23.13
C PHE A 221 -20.82 2.68 -21.81
N ASP A 222 -20.32 1.48 -21.59
CA ASP A 222 -20.41 0.66 -20.38
C ASP A 222 -19.11 -0.16 -20.38
N VAL A 223 -18.13 0.28 -19.60
CA VAL A 223 -16.76 -0.26 -19.64
C VAL A 223 -16.23 -0.48 -18.24
N ASP A 224 -15.81 -1.70 -17.99
CA ASP A 224 -15.13 -2.14 -16.79
C ASP A 224 -13.61 -2.19 -16.99
N PHE A 225 -12.89 -1.85 -15.92
CA PHE A 225 -11.43 -1.80 -15.85
C PHE A 225 -10.95 -2.65 -14.67
N ALA A 226 -10.80 -3.95 -14.90
CA ALA A 226 -10.36 -4.86 -13.85
C ALA A 226 -8.86 -4.74 -13.61
N LEU A 227 -8.45 -4.36 -12.39
CA LEU A 227 -7.06 -4.34 -11.96
C LEU A 227 -6.67 -5.68 -11.33
N GLU A 228 -5.62 -6.29 -11.86
CA GLU A 228 -5.00 -7.50 -11.33
C GLU A 228 -3.52 -7.24 -11.03
N VAL A 229 -3.02 -7.76 -9.91
CA VAL A 229 -1.59 -7.73 -9.60
C VAL A 229 -0.88 -8.92 -10.24
N ASP A 230 0.10 -8.67 -11.10
CA ASP A 230 0.87 -9.73 -11.78
C ASP A 230 1.98 -10.27 -10.86
N ASN A 231 1.60 -11.20 -9.98
CA ASN A 231 2.50 -11.84 -9.02
C ASN A 231 3.32 -13.02 -9.59
N SER A 232 3.40 -13.14 -10.93
CA SER A 232 4.11 -14.25 -11.60
C SER A 232 5.61 -14.31 -11.28
N ALA A 233 6.21 -13.17 -10.89
CA ALA A 233 7.58 -13.08 -10.40
C ALA A 233 7.61 -12.88 -8.86
N PRO A 234 7.38 -13.92 -8.05
CA PRO A 234 7.07 -13.75 -6.62
C PRO A 234 8.19 -13.12 -5.78
N GLN A 235 9.44 -13.16 -6.26
CA GLN A 235 10.60 -12.57 -5.58
C GLN A 235 10.83 -11.11 -5.96
N ALA A 236 10.12 -10.57 -6.96
CA ALA A 236 10.26 -9.19 -7.36
C ALA A 236 9.76 -8.26 -6.26
N ARG A 237 10.53 -7.21 -5.99
CA ARG A 237 10.18 -6.19 -4.99
C ARG A 237 8.87 -5.50 -5.32
N THR A 238 8.63 -5.24 -6.61
CA THR A 238 7.38 -4.68 -7.12
C THR A 238 6.88 -5.56 -8.26
N TRP A 239 5.56 -5.71 -8.34
CA TRP A 239 4.87 -6.46 -9.37
C TRP A 239 4.21 -5.49 -10.36
N PRO A 240 4.21 -5.80 -11.66
CA PRO A 240 3.38 -5.08 -12.62
C PRO A 240 1.89 -5.22 -12.29
N LEU A 241 1.11 -4.25 -12.75
CA LEU A 241 -0.34 -4.30 -12.73
C LEU A 241 -0.87 -4.60 -14.11
N ARG A 242 -1.81 -5.52 -14.19
CA ARG A 242 -2.56 -5.85 -15.40
C ARG A 242 -3.94 -5.22 -15.31
N ILE A 243 -4.30 -4.40 -16.30
CA ILE A 243 -5.62 -3.79 -16.39
C ILE A 243 -6.35 -4.42 -17.58
N ARG A 244 -7.49 -5.06 -17.33
CA ARG A 244 -8.37 -5.56 -18.39
C ARG A 244 -9.53 -4.59 -18.59
N GLU A 245 -9.56 -3.96 -19.75
CA GLU A 245 -10.69 -3.17 -20.23
C GLU A 245 -11.66 -4.09 -20.97
N HIS A 246 -12.92 -4.14 -20.53
CA HIS A 246 -13.95 -4.92 -21.21
C HIS A 246 -15.31 -4.24 -21.15
N GLY A 247 -16.16 -4.50 -22.16
CA GLY A 247 -17.49 -3.90 -22.26
C GLY A 247 -17.76 -3.34 -23.66
N SER A 248 -18.56 -2.28 -23.72
CA SER A 248 -18.91 -1.56 -24.95
C SER A 248 -18.49 -0.10 -24.85
N ASP A 249 -17.79 0.40 -25.85
CA ASP A 249 -17.33 1.80 -25.94
C ASP A 249 -17.79 2.37 -27.27
N CYS A 250 -18.91 3.10 -27.23
CA CYS A 250 -19.44 3.90 -28.33
C CYS A 250 -19.66 3.08 -29.61
N GLY A 251 -20.43 2.00 -29.43
CA GLY A 251 -20.77 1.03 -30.49
C GLY A 251 -19.68 -0.01 -30.78
N VAL A 252 -18.55 0.01 -30.07
CA VAL A 252 -17.44 -0.92 -30.27
C VAL A 252 -17.24 -1.80 -29.03
N ALA A 253 -17.27 -3.13 -29.22
CA ALA A 253 -16.90 -4.06 -28.16
C ALA A 253 -15.41 -3.94 -27.81
N LEU A 254 -15.10 -3.88 -26.52
CA LEU A 254 -13.75 -3.85 -25.99
C LEU A 254 -13.40 -5.14 -25.25
N ASP A 255 -12.20 -5.66 -25.52
CA ASP A 255 -11.48 -6.60 -24.67
C ASP A 255 -9.99 -6.34 -24.87
N LYS A 256 -9.41 -5.52 -24.01
CA LYS A 256 -8.00 -5.09 -24.08
C LYS A 256 -7.32 -5.33 -22.76
N THR A 257 -6.06 -5.70 -22.82
CA THR A 257 -5.22 -5.88 -21.62
C THR A 257 -4.01 -4.97 -21.69
N HIS A 258 -3.78 -4.24 -20.61
CA HIS A 258 -2.64 -3.35 -20.43
C HIS A 258 -1.78 -3.85 -19.28
N VAL A 259 -0.47 -3.64 -19.35
CA VAL A 259 0.46 -4.00 -18.27
C VAL A 259 1.32 -2.81 -17.94
N PHE A 260 1.37 -2.43 -16.67
CA PHE A 260 2.10 -1.28 -16.17
C PHE A 260 3.03 -1.70 -15.04
N ALA A 261 4.32 -1.47 -15.22
CA ALA A 261 5.29 -1.56 -14.13
C ALA A 261 5.34 -0.24 -13.37
N LEU A 262 5.63 -0.29 -12.06
CA LEU A 262 5.90 0.91 -11.26
C LEU A 262 7.15 1.61 -11.81
N ASP A 263 7.03 2.89 -12.19
CA ASP A 263 8.18 3.73 -12.53
C ASP A 263 8.89 4.15 -11.25
N THR A 264 10.09 3.62 -11.06
CA THR A 264 10.91 3.88 -9.88
C THR A 264 11.47 5.31 -9.76
N LYS A 265 11.30 6.15 -10.78
CA LYS A 265 11.73 7.56 -10.74
C LYS A 265 10.64 8.47 -10.20
N THR A 266 9.41 8.24 -10.65
CA THR A 266 8.23 9.03 -10.25
C THR A 266 7.48 8.39 -9.10
N TRP A 267 7.71 7.10 -8.86
CA TRP A 267 7.00 6.28 -7.90
C TRP A 267 5.50 6.12 -8.23
N THR A 268 5.20 6.06 -9.52
CA THR A 268 3.85 5.94 -10.07
C THR A 268 3.75 4.80 -11.08
N TYR A 269 2.57 4.20 -11.21
CA TYR A 269 2.22 3.42 -12.39
C TYR A 269 1.84 4.40 -13.51
N PRO A 270 2.44 4.29 -14.71
CA PRO A 270 2.22 5.22 -15.81
C PRO A 270 0.90 4.94 -16.53
N PHE A 271 -0.23 5.00 -15.82
CA PHE A 271 -1.55 4.85 -16.41
C PHE A 271 -1.82 6.01 -17.37
N PRO A 272 -2.20 5.73 -18.63
CA PRO A 272 -2.55 6.80 -19.57
C PRO A 272 -3.90 7.41 -19.20
N ASN A 273 -4.12 8.68 -19.54
CA ASN A 273 -5.39 9.39 -19.34
C ASN A 273 -6.59 8.65 -19.95
N ALA A 274 -6.37 7.82 -20.97
CA ALA A 274 -7.40 6.98 -21.57
C ALA A 274 -8.00 5.95 -20.58
N LEU A 275 -7.34 5.64 -19.47
CA LEU A 275 -7.88 4.82 -18.38
C LEU A 275 -8.61 5.65 -17.31
N GLN A 276 -8.61 6.98 -17.41
CA GLN A 276 -9.32 7.90 -16.49
C GLN A 276 -10.50 8.61 -17.18
N ARG A 277 -10.80 8.23 -18.42
CA ARG A 277 -11.82 8.87 -19.26
C ARG A 277 -13.22 8.85 -18.64
N GLU A 278 -14.06 9.75 -19.12
CA GLU A 278 -15.49 9.92 -18.75
C GLU A 278 -16.37 9.93 -20.02
N GLY A 279 -15.86 9.37 -21.12
CA GLY A 279 -16.49 9.43 -22.43
C GLY A 279 -15.86 8.46 -23.41
N CYS A 280 -16.35 8.48 -24.65
CA CYS A 280 -15.84 7.70 -25.77
C CYS A 280 -14.34 7.88 -26.00
N ARG A 281 -13.68 6.85 -26.53
CA ARG A 281 -12.30 6.91 -27.03
C ARG A 281 -12.16 7.40 -28.45
#